data_AF-A0AAD6ALM1-F1
#
_entry.id   AF-A0AAD6ALM1-F1
#
_cell.length_a   1.000
_cell.length_b   1.000
_cell.length_c   1.000
_cell.angle_alpha   90.00
_cell.angle_beta   90.00
_cell.angle_gamma   90.00
#
_symmetry.space_group_name_H-M   'P 1'
#
loop_
_entity.id
_entity.type
_entity.pdbx_description
1 polymer ?
#
loop_
_entity_poly.entity_id
_entity_poly.type
_entity_poly.pdbx_seq_one_letter_code
_entity_poly.pdbx_strand_id
1 'polypeptide(L)' 'MMYQYFVKIVPTIYVKTDGEVVKTNQFSVTRHEKVANGLIGDQGLPGVFVLYELSPMMVKFTEKHR' A
#
# COMPACT_ATOMS: atom_id res chain seq x y z
N MET A 1 -4.65 18.52 -12.39
CA MET A 1 -5.24 17.58 -11.39
C MET A 1 -4.10 16.93 -10.62
N MET A 2 -4.25 16.78 -9.31
CA MET A 2 -3.31 16.08 -8.44
C MET A 2 -3.99 14.83 -7.87
N TYR A 3 -3.39 13.67 -8.07
CA TYR A 3 -3.85 12.38 -7.56
C TYR A 3 -2.85 11.87 -6.54
N GLN A 4 -3.31 11.62 -5.31
CA GLN A 4 -2.46 11.08 -4.24
C GLN A 4 -3.01 9.74 -3.78
N TYR A 5 -2.15 8.73 -3.78
CA TYR A 5 -2.45 7.39 -3.30
C TYR A 5 -1.61 7.12 -2.06
N PHE A 6 -2.26 7.00 -0.91
CA PHE A 6 -1.63 6.60 0.34
C PHE A 6 -1.77 5.10 0.48
N VAL A 7 -0.66 4.38 0.36
CA VAL A 7 -0.58 2.93 0.36
C VAL A 7 -0.04 2.46 1.71
N LYS A 8 -0.81 1.65 2.44
CA LYS A 8 -0.34 0.97 3.65
C LYS A 8 -0.01 -0.47 3.29
N ILE A 9 1.24 -0.87 3.45
CA ILE A 9 1.73 -2.20 3.07
C ILE A 9 1.91 -3.04 4.35
N VAL A 10 1.35 -4.24 4.36
CA VAL A 10 1.49 -5.23 5.44
C VAL A 10 2.29 -6.42 4.90
N PRO A 11 3.51 -6.67 5.40
CA PRO A 11 4.28 -7.84 5.02
C PRO A 11 3.58 -9.13 5.44
N THR A 12 3.53 -10.10 4.54
CA THR A 12 2.91 -11.40 4.78
C THR A 12 3.84 -12.55 4.41
N ILE A 13 3.81 -13.63 5.18
CA ILE A 13 4.50 -14.87 4.87
C ILE A 13 3.46 -15.98 4.75
N TYR A 14 3.48 -16.71 3.65
CA TYR A 14 2.66 -17.89 3.45
C TYR A 14 3.55 -19.13 3.47
N VAL A 15 3.28 -20.04 4.41
CA VAL A 15 3.97 -21.33 4.52
C VAL A 15 3.03 -22.40 3.98
N LYS A 16 3.42 -23.00 2.86
CA LYS A 16 2.71 -24.11 2.24
C LYS A 16 2.86 -25.39 3.06
N THR A 17 2.00 -26.35 2.78
CA THR A 17 2.02 -27.68 3.41
C THR A 17 3.28 -28.51 3.14
N ASP A 18 3.98 -28.25 2.03
CA ASP A 18 5.27 -28.84 1.67
C ASP A 18 6.48 -28.15 2.36
N GLY A 19 6.23 -27.09 3.13
CA GLY A 19 7.25 -26.30 3.80
C GLY A 19 7.80 -25.13 2.98
N GLU A 20 7.33 -24.93 1.74
CA GLU A 20 7.73 -23.78 0.93
C GLU A 20 7.27 -22.47 1.59
N VAL A 21 8.19 -21.51 1.69
CA VAL A 21 7.94 -20.20 2.30
C VAL A 21 7.85 -19.13 1.22
N VAL A 22 6.67 -18.57 1.03
CA VAL A 22 6.41 -17.49 0.07
C VAL A 22 6.29 -16.16 0.80
N LYS A 23 7.15 -15.20 0.46
CA LYS A 23 7.07 -13.83 0.96
C LYS A 23 6.13 -13.02 0.07
N THR A 24 5.12 -12.42 0.66
CA THR A 24 4.08 -11.66 -0.01
C THR A 24 3.87 -10.33 0.71
N ASN A 25 3.11 -9.42 0.09
CA ASN A 25 2.69 -8.18 0.72
C ASN A 25 1.20 -7.98 0.44
N GLN A 26 0.45 -7.64 1.48
CA GLN A 26 -0.91 -7.13 1.33
C GLN A 26 -0.88 -5.62 1.45
N PHE A 27 -1.82 -4.92 0.84
CA PHE A 27 -1.89 -3.47 0.94
C PHE A 27 -3.31 -2.94 0.89
N SER A 28 -3.51 -1.78 1.49
CA SER A 28 -4.72 -0.97 1.34
C SER A 28 -4.35 0.40 0.78
N VAL A 29 -5.32 1.04 0.13
CA VAL A 29 -5.10 2.32 -0.57
C VAL A 29 -6.18 3.32 -0.20
N THR A 30 -5.76 4.51 0.22
CA THR A 30 -6.61 5.69 0.33
C THR A 30 -6.26 6.67 -0.78
N ARG A 31 -7.25 7.07 -1.59
CA ARG A 31 -7.06 8.00 -2.72
C ARG A 31 -7.58 9.39 -2.37
N HIS A 32 -6.78 10.41 -2.61
CA HIS A 32 -7.20 11.81 -2.62
C HIS A 32 -7.03 12.40 -4.03
N GLU A 33 -7.94 13.29 -4.41
CA GLU A 33 -7.89 14.04 -5.66
C GLU A 33 -8.07 15.52 -5.35
N LYS A 34 -7.16 16.36 -5.84
CA LYS A 34 -7.24 17.81 -5.72
C LYS A 34 -7.14 18.47 -7.09
N VAL A 35 -7.93 19.52 -7.30
CA VAL A 35 -7.76 20.40 -8.45
C VAL A 35 -6.60 21.34 -8.14
N ALA A 36 -5.51 21.23 -8.91
CA ALA A 36 -4.40 22.17 -8.82
C ALA A 36 -4.80 23.47 -9.54
N ASN A 37 -5.53 24.35 -8.86
CA ASN A 37 -5.90 25.67 -9.38
C ASN A 37 -4.78 26.66 -9.08
N GLY A 38 -4.16 27.19 -10.14
CA GLY A 38 -2.97 28.06 -10.08
C GLY A 38 -3.22 29.51 -9.64
N LEU A 39 -4.18 29.77 -8.74
CA LEU A 39 -4.45 31.12 -8.25
C LEU A 39 -4.53 31.12 -6.73
N ILE A 40 -3.41 31.55 -6.13
CA ILE A 40 -3.27 31.99 -4.73
C ILE A 40 -3.31 30.84 -3.68
N GLY A 41 -2.13 30.41 -3.24
CA GLY A 41 -1.93 29.95 -1.85
C GLY A 41 -1.67 28.47 -1.59
N ASP A 42 -2.14 27.53 -2.43
CA ASP A 42 -1.95 26.08 -2.17
C ASP A 42 -1.50 25.35 -3.46
N GLN A 43 -0.21 25.48 -3.79
CA GLN A 43 0.39 24.90 -5.01
C GLN A 43 0.77 23.43 -4.80
N GLY A 44 -0.20 22.53 -4.91
CA GLY A 44 0.11 21.13 -5.22
C GLY A 44 0.56 21.01 -6.68
N LEU A 45 1.74 20.44 -6.94
CA LEU A 45 2.16 20.10 -8.30
C LEU A 45 1.15 19.10 -8.90
N PRO A 46 0.64 19.33 -10.12
CA PRO A 46 -0.21 18.35 -10.79
C PRO A 46 0.60 17.08 -11.07
N GLY A 47 -0.02 15.92 -10.89
CA GLY A 47 0.68 14.64 -11.06
C GLY A 47 0.01 13.50 -10.30
N VAL A 48 0.64 12.33 -10.39
CA VAL A 48 0.27 11.12 -9.63
C VAL A 48 1.35 10.86 -8.60
N PHE A 49 0.96 10.81 -7.34
CA PHE A 49 1.86 10.59 -6.21
C PHE A 49 1.44 9.31 -5.49
N VAL A 50 2.38 8.39 -5.33
CA VAL A 50 2.19 7.17 -4.54
C VAL A 50 3.06 7.27 -3.30
N LEU A 51 2.43 7.49 -2.16
CA LEU A 51 3.09 7.52 -0.87
C LEU A 51 2.83 6.19 -0.18
N TYR A 52 3.89 5.47 0.18
CA TYR A 52 3.75 4.16 0.82
C TYR A 52 4.40 4.14 2.20
N GLU A 53 3.81 3.35 3.08
CA GLU A 53 4.27 3.07 4.43
C GLU A 53 4.25 1.55 4.67
N LEU A 54 5.24 1.05 5.41
CA LEU A 54 5.25 -0.32 5.89
C LEU A 54 4.64 -0.39 7.28
N SER A 55 3.65 -1.26 7.45
CA SER A 55 3.10 -1.61 8.75
C SER A 55 4.20 -2.26 9.61
N PRO A 56 4.27 -1.91 10.91
CA PRO A 56 5.20 -2.55 11.84
C PRO A 56 4.80 -4.00 12.17
N MET A 57 3.64 -4.46 11.72
CA MET A 57 3.15 -5.82 11.92
C MET A 57 3.33 -6.67 10.67
N MET A 58 3.75 -7.92 10.86
CA MET A 58 3.85 -8.94 9.81
C MET A 58 2.93 -10.12 10.14
N VAL A 59 2.22 -10.62 9.15
CA VAL A 59 1.26 -11.72 9.31
C VAL A 59 1.81 -12.99 8.68
N LYS A 60 1.80 -14.08 9.44
CA LYS A 60 2.22 -15.40 8.96
C LYS A 60 1.00 -16.32 8.82
N PHE A 61 0.75 -16.78 7.60
CA PHE A 61 -0.23 -17.79 7.27
C PHE A 61 0.46 -19.15 7.13
N THR A 62 -0.11 -20.18 7.73
CA THR A 62 0.38 -21.57 7.60
C THR A 62 -0.77 -22.43 7.10
N GLU A 63 -0.57 -23.04 5.95
CA GLU A 63 -1.52 -23.98 5.36
C GLU A 63 -1.43 -25.32 6.11
N LYS A 64 -2.59 -25.91 6.43
CA LYS A 64 -2.69 -27.25 7.06
C LYS A 64 -3.73 -28.08 6.33
N HIS A 65 -3.42 -29.34 6.06
CA HIS A 65 -4.42 -30.32 5.61
C HIS A 65 -5.36 -30.67 6.78
N ARG A 66 -6.66 -30.82 6.46
CA ARG A 66 -7.71 -31.20 7.41
C ARG A 66 -7.72 -32.71 7.66
#